data_AF-A0A961USL5-F1
#
_entry.id   AF-A0A961USL5-F1
#
_cell.length_a   1.000
_cell.length_b   1.000
_cell.length_c   1.000
_cell.angle_alpha   90.00
_cell.angle_beta   90.00
_cell.angle_gamma   90.00
#
_symmetry.space_group_name_H-M   'P 1'
#
loop_
_entity.id
_entity.type
_entity.pdbx_description
1 polymer ?
#
loop_
_entity_poly.entity_id
_entity_poly.type
_entity_poly.pdbx_seq_one_letter_code
_entity_poly.pdbx_strand_id
1 'polypeptide(L)'
;MAMNSLYAQLGGEHVVRELVEVFYDIVENEPEGHALKMLHLRGHGIAHSRIEQFNFLTGFFGGPKLYAEKHGHSNVRKMHEHVEINSEARDAWLNCMTMALDRVNVGTAVKNEIMRHFRVVAHNLQNQE
;
A
#
# COMPACT_ATOMS: atom_id res chain seq x y z
N MET A 1 -11.42 -17.58 -6.20
CA MET A 1 -10.45 -16.57 -6.66
C MET A 1 -10.27 -16.73 -8.16
N ALA A 2 -10.16 -15.64 -8.92
CA ALA A 2 -9.85 -15.75 -10.35
C ALA A 2 -8.42 -16.27 -10.51
N MET A 3 -8.21 -17.32 -11.30
CA MET A 3 -6.89 -17.97 -11.43
C MET A 3 -5.80 -17.07 -12.03
N ASN A 4 -6.16 -15.90 -12.58
CA ASN A 4 -5.25 -14.92 -13.18
C ASN A 4 -5.19 -13.58 -12.41
N SER A 5 -5.69 -13.48 -11.18
CA SER A 5 -5.63 -12.21 -10.44
C SER A 5 -4.18 -11.85 -10.05
N LEU A 6 -3.90 -10.55 -9.91
CA LEU A 6 -2.61 -10.09 -9.37
C LEU A 6 -2.31 -10.70 -8.00
N TYR A 7 -3.34 -10.94 -7.19
CA TYR A 7 -3.24 -11.61 -5.90
C TYR A 7 -2.67 -13.03 -6.05
N ALA A 8 -3.17 -13.82 -7.00
CA ALA A 8 -2.65 -15.15 -7.26
C ALA A 8 -1.22 -15.10 -7.82
N GLN A 9 -0.95 -14.16 -8.73
CA GLN A 9 0.38 -13.97 -9.34
C GLN A 9 1.45 -13.52 -8.31
N LEU A 10 1.04 -12.77 -7.30
CA LEU A 10 1.90 -12.35 -6.19
C LEU A 10 2.26 -13.49 -5.23
N GLY A 11 1.53 -14.61 -5.23
CA GLY A 11 1.68 -15.66 -4.22
C GLY A 11 0.63 -15.61 -3.10
N GLY A 12 -0.44 -14.83 -3.29
CA GLY A 12 -1.61 -14.81 -2.42
C GLY A 12 -1.35 -14.16 -1.07
N GLU A 13 -2.03 -14.67 -0.04
CA GLU A 13 -2.10 -14.01 1.28
C GLU A 13 -0.73 -13.81 1.90
N HIS A 14 0.10 -14.85 1.82
CA HIS A 14 1.40 -14.86 2.47
C HIS A 14 2.29 -13.73 1.97
N VAL A 15 2.42 -13.58 0.65
CA VAL A 15 3.26 -12.54 0.04
C VAL A 15 2.65 -11.15 0.19
N VAL A 16 1.31 -11.01 0.15
CA VAL A 16 0.67 -9.71 0.40
C VAL A 16 0.88 -9.26 1.84
N ARG A 17 0.84 -10.19 2.81
CA ARG A 17 1.14 -9.90 4.20
C ARG A 17 2.60 -9.50 4.36
N GLU A 18 3.53 -10.28 3.82
CA GLU A 18 4.96 -9.99 3.85
C GLU A 18 5.29 -8.63 3.22
N LEU A 19 4.71 -8.32 2.05
CA LEU A 19 4.87 -7.02 1.39
C LEU A 19 4.48 -5.86 2.31
N VAL A 20 3.35 -5.98 3.02
CA VAL A 20 2.88 -4.94 3.93
C VAL A 20 3.76 -4.84 5.17
N GLU A 21 4.21 -5.96 5.73
CA GLU A 21 5.16 -5.95 6.84
C GLU A 21 6.45 -5.23 6.46
N VAL A 22 7.07 -5.63 5.35
CA VAL A 22 8.31 -5.02 4.84
C VAL A 22 8.12 -3.55 4.51
N PHE A 23 6.97 -3.16 3.93
CA PHE A 23 6.65 -1.76 3.67
C PHE A 23 6.66 -0.95 4.96
N TYR A 24 5.98 -1.41 6.02
CA TYR A 24 5.96 -0.66 7.27
C TYR A 24 7.28 -0.73 8.03
N ASP A 25 8.07 -1.80 7.88
CA ASP A 25 9.43 -1.85 8.44
C ASP A 25 10.33 -0.78 7.82
N ILE A 26 10.23 -0.55 6.51
CA ILE A 26 10.90 0.55 5.81
C ILE A 26 10.38 1.90 6.35
N VAL A 27 9.05 2.06 6.44
CA VAL A 27 8.44 3.30 6.97
C VAL A 27 8.93 3.62 8.38
N GLU A 28 9.07 2.61 9.25
CA GLU A 28 9.44 2.78 10.65
C GLU A 28 10.93 3.07 10.84
N ASN A 29 11.80 2.45 10.03
CA ASN A 29 13.21 2.32 10.34
C ASN A 29 14.16 2.97 9.32
N GLU A 30 13.67 3.39 8.15
CA GLU A 30 14.52 3.90 7.08
C GLU A 30 14.26 5.37 6.73
N PRO A 31 15.28 6.13 6.27
CA PRO A 31 15.14 7.53 5.91
C PRO A 31 14.03 7.81 4.89
N GLU A 32 13.88 6.94 3.89
CA GLU A 32 12.87 7.01 2.83
C GLU A 32 11.44 6.98 3.38
N GLY A 33 11.25 6.36 4.55
CA GLY A 33 10.00 6.22 5.25
C GLY A 33 9.61 7.39 6.15
N HIS A 34 10.54 8.31 6.43
CA HIS A 34 10.39 9.28 7.52
C HIS A 34 9.15 10.18 7.37
N ALA A 35 8.91 10.71 6.16
CA ALA A 35 7.74 11.55 5.89
C ALA A 35 6.42 10.81 6.18
N LEU A 36 6.35 9.54 5.77
CA LEU A 36 5.16 8.70 5.97
C LEU A 36 4.96 8.36 7.45
N LYS A 37 6.04 8.04 8.15
CA LYS A 37 6.02 7.78 9.60
C LYS A 37 5.38 8.93 10.35
N MET A 38 5.75 10.17 10.02
CA MET A 38 5.19 11.36 10.65
C MET A 38 3.69 11.51 10.36
N LEU A 39 3.23 11.21 9.15
CA LEU A 39 1.80 11.22 8.81
C LEU A 39 1.02 10.16 9.59
N HIS A 40 1.53 8.93 9.67
CA HIS A 40 0.86 7.84 10.40
C HIS A 40 0.79 8.11 11.91
N LEU A 41 1.82 8.73 12.51
CA LEU A 41 1.84 9.09 13.93
C LEU A 41 0.84 10.20 14.29
N ARG A 42 0.41 11.02 13.33
CA ARG A 42 -0.66 12.02 13.54
C ARG A 42 -2.06 11.40 13.46
N GLY A 43 -2.19 10.19 12.94
CA GLY A 43 -3.45 9.45 12.80
C GLY A 43 -3.58 8.31 13.79
N HIS A 44 -4.10 7.17 13.32
CA HIS A 44 -4.30 5.96 14.12
C HIS A 44 -3.03 5.14 14.40
N GLY A 45 -1.87 5.61 13.93
CA GLY A 45 -0.58 4.93 14.12
C GLY A 45 -0.32 3.77 13.15
N ILE A 46 0.95 3.36 13.10
CA ILE A 46 1.46 2.38 12.12
C ILE A 46 0.86 0.99 12.31
N ALA A 47 0.72 0.53 13.56
CA ALA A 47 0.15 -0.80 13.84
C ALA A 47 -1.27 -0.96 13.25
N HIS A 48 -2.10 0.08 13.33
CA HIS A 48 -3.42 0.07 12.71
C HIS A 48 -3.31 0.12 11.17
N SER A 49 -2.48 1.02 10.64
CA SER A 49 -2.31 1.18 9.19
C SER A 49 -1.77 -0.08 8.51
N ARG A 50 -0.92 -0.86 9.19
CA ARG A 50 -0.41 -2.17 8.75
C ARG A 50 -1.55 -3.17 8.49
N ILE A 51 -2.46 -3.31 9.45
CA ILE A 51 -3.64 -4.19 9.31
C ILE A 51 -4.54 -3.73 8.17
N GLU A 52 -4.85 -2.43 8.13
CA GLU A 52 -5.78 -1.89 7.14
C GLU A 52 -5.22 -1.90 5.71
N GLN A 53 -3.92 -1.67 5.53
CA GLN A 53 -3.29 -1.76 4.23
C GLN A 53 -3.26 -3.21 3.72
N PHE A 54 -3.01 -4.20 4.59
CA PHE A 54 -3.15 -5.61 4.23
C PHE A 54 -4.58 -5.95 3.79
N ASN A 55 -5.59 -5.53 4.55
CA ASN A 55 -6.99 -5.76 4.20
C ASN A 55 -7.35 -5.12 2.86
N PHE A 56 -6.87 -3.90 2.62
CA PHE A 56 -7.14 -3.17 1.39
C PHE A 56 -6.44 -3.82 0.19
N LEU A 57 -5.14 -4.10 0.29
CA LEU A 57 -4.34 -4.65 -0.81
C LEU A 57 -4.77 -6.07 -1.19
N THR A 58 -5.23 -6.88 -0.23
CA THR A 58 -5.80 -8.20 -0.48
C THR A 58 -6.95 -8.11 -1.48
N GLY A 59 -7.90 -7.20 -1.25
CA GLY A 59 -9.01 -6.96 -2.17
C GLY A 59 -8.59 -6.25 -3.45
N PHE A 60 -7.68 -5.28 -3.36
CA PHE A 60 -7.18 -4.48 -4.49
C PHE A 60 -6.51 -5.36 -5.56
N PHE A 61 -5.76 -6.39 -5.15
CA PHE A 61 -5.12 -7.33 -6.08
C PHE A 61 -6.07 -8.43 -6.59
N GLY A 62 -7.35 -8.42 -6.18
CA GLY A 62 -8.35 -9.41 -6.62
C GLY A 62 -8.44 -10.66 -5.74
N GLY A 63 -7.97 -10.58 -4.50
CA GLY A 63 -8.24 -11.55 -3.44
C GLY A 63 -9.56 -11.28 -2.70
N PRO A 64 -9.74 -11.85 -1.48
CA PRO A 64 -10.89 -11.56 -0.62
C PRO A 64 -11.05 -10.05 -0.32
N LYS A 65 -12.28 -9.55 -0.23
CA LYS A 65 -12.56 -8.12 -0.09
C LYS A 65 -12.55 -7.67 1.37
N LEU A 66 -11.52 -8.06 2.12
CA LEU A 66 -11.43 -7.91 3.58
C LEU A 66 -11.74 -6.47 4.06
N TYR A 67 -11.16 -5.47 3.40
CA TYR A 67 -11.41 -4.08 3.77
C TYR A 67 -12.87 -3.66 3.54
N ALA A 68 -13.44 -4.03 2.39
CA ALA A 68 -14.82 -3.67 2.08
C ALA A 68 -15.84 -4.43 2.94
N GLU A 69 -15.54 -5.67 3.32
CA GLU A 69 -16.36 -6.46 4.25
C GLU A 69 -16.35 -5.84 5.65
N LYS A 70 -15.20 -5.31 6.10
CA LYS A 70 -15.06 -4.65 7.40
C LYS A 70 -15.67 -3.24 7.43
N HIS A 71 -15.45 -2.43 6.39
CA HIS A 71 -15.77 -0.99 6.39
C HIS A 71 -16.95 -0.60 5.49
N GLY A 72 -17.54 -1.55 4.76
CA GLY A 72 -18.65 -1.32 3.84
C GLY A 72 -18.27 -0.62 2.52
N HIS A 73 -17.00 -0.24 2.33
CA HIS A 73 -16.49 0.37 1.10
C HIS A 73 -14.99 0.13 0.91
N SER A 74 -14.51 0.33 -0.31
CA SER A 74 -13.07 0.36 -0.66
C SER A 74 -12.66 1.64 -1.40
N ASN A 75 -13.38 2.75 -1.13
CA ASN A 75 -13.07 4.05 -1.72
C ASN A 75 -11.77 4.63 -1.12
N VAL A 76 -10.68 4.50 -1.86
CA VAL A 76 -9.35 4.95 -1.43
C VAL A 76 -9.27 6.47 -1.19
N ARG A 77 -10.04 7.28 -1.92
CA ARG A 77 -10.06 8.74 -1.71
C ARG A 77 -10.68 9.08 -0.36
N LYS A 78 -11.80 8.45 -0.01
CA LYS A 78 -12.45 8.63 1.29
C LYS A 78 -11.53 8.21 2.45
N MET A 79 -10.73 7.16 2.24
CA MET A 79 -9.75 6.71 3.25
C MET A 79 -8.64 7.75 3.54
N HIS A 80 -8.34 8.63 2.59
CA HIS A 80 -7.24 9.60 2.69
C HIS A 80 -7.71 11.06 2.76
N GLU A 81 -9.02 11.32 2.84
CA GLU A 81 -9.58 12.67 2.79
C GLU A 81 -9.14 13.58 3.95
N HIS A 82 -8.70 12.98 5.05
CA HIS A 82 -8.23 13.65 6.26
C HIS A 82 -6.70 13.76 6.34
N VAL A 83 -5.98 13.35 5.28
CA VAL A 83 -4.51 13.37 5.22
C VAL A 83 -4.06 14.39 4.18
N GLU A 84 -3.17 15.28 4.59
CA GLU A 84 -2.49 16.22 3.69
C GLU A 84 -1.37 15.47 2.94
N ILE A 85 -1.59 15.21 1.65
CA ILE A 85 -0.67 14.47 0.79
C ILE A 85 -0.08 15.42 -0.24
N ASN A 86 1.16 15.84 -0.01
CA ASN A 86 1.97 16.59 -0.97
C ASN A 86 2.77 15.65 -1.88
N SER A 87 3.53 16.23 -2.81
CA SER A 87 4.40 15.49 -3.74
C SER A 87 5.47 14.65 -3.01
N GLU A 88 6.06 15.19 -1.93
CA GLU A 88 7.05 14.48 -1.12
C GLU A 88 6.48 13.19 -0.49
N ALA A 89 5.32 13.27 0.16
CA ALA A 89 4.66 12.12 0.78
C ALA A 89 4.24 11.08 -0.28
N ARG A 90 3.74 11.53 -1.44
CA ARG A 90 3.40 10.65 -2.56
C ARG A 90 4.63 9.87 -3.03
N ASP A 91 5.74 10.56 -3.26
CA ASP A 91 6.97 9.96 -3.80
C ASP A 91 7.64 9.05 -2.76
N ALA A 92 7.64 9.45 -1.48
CA ALA A 92 8.09 8.60 -0.38
C ALA A 92 7.29 7.28 -0.34
N TRP A 93 5.96 7.33 -0.49
CA TRP A 93 5.12 6.13 -0.51
C TRP A 93 5.46 5.21 -1.68
N LEU A 94 5.62 5.76 -2.88
CA LEU A 94 5.98 4.99 -4.08
C LEU A 94 7.39 4.38 -3.97
N ASN A 95 8.34 5.10 -3.38
CA ASN A 95 9.70 4.62 -3.16
C ASN A 95 9.73 3.48 -2.14
N CYS A 96 9.08 3.64 -0.99
CA CYS A 96 8.97 2.59 0.03
C CYS A 96 8.31 1.33 -0.55
N MET A 97 7.25 1.48 -1.35
CA MET A 97 6.57 0.34 -1.97
C MET A 97 7.43 -0.36 -3.03
N THR A 98 8.23 0.41 -3.79
CA THR A 98 9.20 -0.15 -4.75
C THR A 98 10.24 -1.00 -4.02
N MET A 99 10.82 -0.47 -2.93
CA MET A 99 11.79 -1.17 -2.09
C MET A 99 11.20 -2.43 -1.44
N ALA A 100 9.96 -2.35 -0.96
CA ALA A 100 9.28 -3.49 -0.35
C ALA A 100 9.07 -4.63 -1.37
N LEU A 101 8.61 -4.31 -2.58
CA LEU A 101 8.45 -5.28 -3.67
C LEU A 101 9.78 -5.92 -4.10
N ASP A 102 10.89 -5.18 -4.05
CA ASP A 102 12.23 -5.73 -4.30
C ASP A 102 12.65 -6.71 -3.21
N ARG A 103 12.40 -6.40 -1.94
CA ARG A 103 12.77 -7.24 -0.79
C ARG A 103 11.99 -8.54 -0.72
N VAL A 104 10.70 -8.51 -1.09
CA VAL A 104 9.88 -9.72 -1.20
C VAL A 104 10.11 -10.49 -2.51
N ASN A 105 11.09 -10.08 -3.32
CA ASN A 105 11.53 -10.75 -4.54
C ASN A 105 10.39 -11.00 -5.55
N VAL A 106 9.50 -10.02 -5.70
CA VAL A 106 8.41 -10.11 -6.68
C VAL A 106 8.99 -9.99 -8.10
N GLY A 107 8.59 -10.91 -8.99
CA GLY A 107 9.06 -10.92 -10.37
C GLY A 107 8.84 -9.58 -11.09
N THR A 108 9.80 -9.15 -11.90
CA THR A 108 9.85 -7.82 -12.53
C THR A 108 8.56 -7.44 -13.27
N ALA A 109 7.94 -8.39 -13.99
CA ALA A 109 6.69 -8.13 -14.71
C ALA A 109 5.54 -7.74 -13.75
N VAL A 110 5.35 -8.53 -12.68
CA VAL A 110 4.32 -8.29 -11.67
C VAL A 110 4.61 -7.01 -10.89
N LYS A 111 5.87 -6.77 -10.50
CA LYS A 111 6.30 -5.52 -9.87
C LYS A 111 5.95 -4.30 -10.73
N ASN A 112 6.26 -4.35 -12.02
CA ASN A 112 5.98 -3.23 -12.94
C ASN A 112 4.48 -2.96 -13.09
N GLU A 113 3.67 -4.02 -13.15
CA GLU A 113 2.21 -3.89 -13.22
C GLU A 113 1.63 -3.26 -11.94
N ILE A 114 2.04 -3.76 -10.77
CA ILE A 114 1.64 -3.22 -9.47
C ILE A 114 2.03 -1.74 -9.35
N MET A 115 3.29 -1.41 -9.64
CA MET A 115 3.77 -0.03 -9.54
C MET A 115 3.08 0.90 -10.54
N ARG A 116 2.64 0.41 -11.71
CA ARG A 116 1.82 1.20 -12.63
C ARG A 116 0.47 1.56 -12.00
N HIS A 117 -0.21 0.59 -11.38
CA HIS A 117 -1.48 0.84 -10.69
C HIS A 117 -1.31 1.78 -9.50
N PHE A 118 -0.28 1.55 -8.69
CA PHE A 118 0.02 2.38 -7.53
C PHE A 118 0.36 3.82 -7.88
N ARG A 119 1.13 4.08 -8.94
CA ARG A 119 1.40 5.45 -9.39
C ARG A 119 0.11 6.20 -9.72
N VAL A 120 -0.82 5.58 -10.44
CA VAL A 120 -2.12 6.20 -10.77
C VAL A 120 -2.90 6.54 -9.50
N VAL A 121 -2.98 5.61 -8.54
CA VAL A 121 -3.69 5.85 -7.27
C VAL A 121 -3.01 6.95 -6.47
N ALA A 122 -1.69 6.90 -6.31
CA ALA A 122 -0.92 7.86 -5.52
C ALA A 122 -1.06 9.28 -6.09
N HIS A 123 -0.98 9.46 -7.42
CA HIS A 123 -1.23 10.75 -8.05
C HIS A 123 -2.66 11.25 -7.84
N ASN A 124 -3.66 10.37 -7.87
CA ASN A 124 -5.06 10.74 -7.65
C ASN A 124 -5.40 11.09 -6.19
N LEU A 125 -4.53 10.71 -5.25
CA LEU A 125 -4.66 10.99 -3.81
C LEU A 125 -3.90 12.25 -3.38
N GLN A 126 -2.91 12.71 -4.14
CA GLN A 126 -2.23 13.97 -3.86
C GLN A 126 -3.25 15.10 -3.84
N ASN A 127 -3.24 15.87 -2.75
CA ASN A 127 -4.22 16.94 -2.50
C ASN A 127 -3.58 18.23 -1.98
N GLN A 128 -2.25 18.25 -1.84
CA GLN A 128 -1.44 19.44 -1.58
C GLN A 128 -0.41 19.61 -2.72
N GLU A 129 0.03 20.86 -2.90
CA GLU A 129 1.12 21.23 -3.83
C GLU A 129 2.46 20.59 -3.42
#